data_AF-A0A5V7MUY6-F1
#
_entry.id   AF-A0A5V7MUY6-F1
#
_cell.length_a   1.000
_cell.length_b   1.000
_cell.length_c   1.000
_cell.angle_alpha   90.00
_cell.angle_beta   90.00
_cell.angle_gamma   90.00
#
_symmetry.space_group_name_H-M   'P 1'
#
loop_
_entity.id
_entity.type
_entity.pdbx_description
1 polymer ?
#
loop_
_entity_poly.entity_id
_entity_poly.type
_entity_poly.pdbx_seq_one_letter_code
_entity_poly.pdbx_strand_id
1 'polypeptide(L)'
;MLIKKFRPFIALILFLFIQWQFNVIESQITIYTIVGILALYSLFELAKYLIILHGRKEIPVFNISKLYNSNPIYPLNSDNEKRAACSESLYLITETSSKKEGVTYMNSLEQLDMSNAEIIKDEKLFVEASWEINDDKSLRKVLRKLIANANSCSTIYLDAIESKDQYIKYIQSYDLSFSDIDSCPITGFDLVRASWLTRISFSLGYIDENETREYLNTIGGLIQQQFSSWEQLSASYLIMYLEWNGRLDGILGSVIKEYSAKERVQGTKALLEDSESPFHSLTL
;
A
#
# COMPACT_ATOMS: atom_id res chain seq x y z
N MET A 1 26.07 -6.82 9.19
CA MET A 1 24.97 -6.50 8.24
C MET A 1 25.46 -5.79 6.96
N LEU A 2 26.41 -4.84 7.02
CA LEU A 2 27.01 -4.18 5.84
C LEU A 2 27.70 -5.13 4.84
N ILE A 3 28.44 -6.12 5.33
CA ILE A 3 29.27 -7.03 4.49
C ILE A 3 28.43 -7.84 3.50
N LYS A 4 27.18 -8.19 3.83
CA LYS A 4 26.28 -8.90 2.90
C LYS A 4 25.85 -8.02 1.70
N LYS A 5 25.78 -6.69 1.87
CA LYS A 5 25.30 -5.74 0.86
C LYS A 5 26.35 -5.37 -0.19
N PHE A 6 27.64 -5.55 0.10
CA PHE A 6 28.74 -5.25 -0.82
C PHE A 6 29.41 -6.50 -1.40
N ARG A 7 28.79 -7.68 -1.25
CA ARG A 7 29.29 -8.95 -1.79
C ARG A 7 29.74 -8.89 -3.25
N PRO A 8 29.00 -8.28 -4.19
CA PRO A 8 29.46 -8.24 -5.58
C PRO A 8 30.65 -7.31 -5.81
N PHE A 9 30.72 -6.22 -5.05
CA PHE A 9 31.87 -5.32 -5.09
C PHE A 9 33.13 -5.98 -4.51
N ILE A 10 32.97 -6.72 -3.40
CA ILE A 10 34.04 -7.54 -2.80
C ILE A 10 34.47 -8.65 -3.77
N ALA A 11 33.52 -9.32 -4.43
CA ALA A 11 33.81 -10.35 -5.43
C ALA A 11 34.54 -9.80 -6.65
N LEU A 12 34.16 -8.59 -7.12
CA LEU A 12 34.85 -7.88 -8.20
C LEU A 12 36.31 -7.56 -7.83
N ILE A 13 36.55 -7.02 -6.63
CA ILE A 13 37.90 -6.71 -6.14
C ILE A 13 38.74 -7.98 -6.02
N LEU A 14 38.18 -9.03 -5.41
CA LEU A 14 38.87 -10.32 -5.25
C LEU A 14 39.19 -10.95 -6.61
N PHE A 15 38.26 -10.93 -7.56
CA PHE A 15 38.47 -11.45 -8.90
C PHE A 15 39.59 -10.70 -9.63
N LEU A 16 39.58 -9.37 -9.60
CA LEU A 16 40.63 -8.55 -10.22
C LEU A 16 42.00 -8.79 -9.56
N PHE A 17 42.05 -8.91 -8.24
CA PHE A 17 43.28 -9.21 -7.50
C PHE A 17 43.84 -10.59 -7.83
N ILE A 18 42.99 -11.62 -7.85
CA ILE A 18 43.39 -12.99 -8.17
C ILE A 18 43.86 -13.08 -9.63
N GLN A 19 43.14 -12.46 -10.55
CA GLN A 19 43.53 -12.45 -11.96
C GLN A 19 44.84 -11.70 -12.18
N TRP A 20 45.08 -10.57 -11.49
CA TRP A 20 46.33 -9.83 -11.58
C TRP A 20 47.52 -10.59 -10.99
N GLN A 21 47.34 -11.25 -9.85
CA GLN A 21 48.41 -11.93 -9.13
C GLN A 21 48.76 -13.31 -9.70
N PHE A 22 47.77 -14.05 -10.19
CA PHE A 22 47.92 -15.45 -10.57
C PHE A 22 47.61 -15.74 -12.05
N ASN A 23 47.14 -14.75 -12.81
CA ASN A 23 46.83 -14.85 -14.24
C ASN A 23 46.00 -16.10 -14.61
N VAL A 24 44.92 -16.33 -13.86
CA VAL A 24 44.15 -17.59 -13.87
C VAL A 24 43.39 -17.82 -15.18
N ILE A 25 43.01 -16.74 -15.87
CA ILE A 25 42.28 -16.79 -17.14
C ILE A 25 43.15 -16.16 -18.24
N GLU A 26 43.40 -16.88 -19.34
CA GLU A 26 44.21 -16.37 -20.45
C GLU A 26 43.39 -15.53 -21.44
N SER A 27 42.11 -15.86 -21.63
CA SER A 27 41.23 -15.16 -22.57
C SER A 27 40.82 -13.79 -22.05
N GLN A 28 41.34 -12.73 -22.69
CA GLN A 28 40.97 -11.35 -22.38
C GLN A 28 39.46 -11.09 -22.51
N ILE A 29 38.81 -11.68 -23.52
CA ILE A 29 37.36 -11.55 -23.74
C ILE A 29 36.58 -12.14 -22.54
N THR A 30 37.05 -13.27 -22.00
CA THR A 30 36.44 -13.92 -20.83
C THR A 30 36.61 -13.06 -19.59
N ILE A 31 37.79 -12.47 -19.37
CA ILE A 31 38.03 -11.53 -18.27
C ILE A 31 37.08 -10.33 -18.37
N TYR A 32 37.02 -9.68 -19.54
CA TYR A 32 36.15 -8.52 -19.74
C TYR A 32 34.67 -8.84 -19.55
N THR A 33 34.22 -10.03 -19.97
CA THR A 33 32.84 -10.48 -19.74
C THR A 33 32.53 -10.64 -18.25
N ILE A 34 33.41 -11.30 -17.50
CA ILE A 34 33.23 -11.52 -16.05
C ILE A 34 33.26 -10.18 -15.30
N VAL A 35 34.24 -9.32 -15.60
CA VAL A 35 34.36 -7.98 -15.01
C VAL A 35 33.11 -7.16 -15.34
N GLY A 36 32.63 -7.20 -16.58
CA GLY A 36 31.42 -6.49 -17.01
C GLY A 36 30.18 -6.93 -16.23
N ILE A 37 29.96 -8.24 -16.06
CA ILE A 37 28.84 -8.78 -15.28
C ILE A 37 28.94 -8.34 -13.81
N LEU A 38 30.12 -8.49 -13.19
CA LEU A 38 30.33 -8.12 -11.79
C LEU A 38 30.23 -6.61 -11.55
N ALA A 39 30.69 -5.79 -12.49
CA ALA A 39 30.58 -4.33 -12.44
C ALA A 39 29.13 -3.88 -12.59
N LEU A 40 28.38 -4.44 -13.55
CA LEU A 40 26.94 -4.18 -13.72
C LEU A 40 26.16 -4.56 -12.46
N TYR A 41 26.45 -5.74 -11.90
CA TYR A 41 25.79 -6.19 -10.68
C TYR A 41 26.15 -5.33 -9.45
N SER A 42 27.39 -4.86 -9.36
CA SER A 42 27.82 -3.92 -8.30
C SER A 42 27.17 -2.54 -8.44
N LEU A 43 27.09 -2.01 -9.66
CA LEU A 43 26.38 -0.76 -9.97
C LEU A 43 24.90 -0.87 -9.63
N PHE A 44 24.28 -2.02 -9.93
CA PHE A 44 22.90 -2.30 -9.60
C PHE A 44 22.65 -2.31 -8.08
N GLU A 45 23.47 -3.03 -7.31
CA GLU A 45 23.36 -3.03 -5.84
C GLU A 45 23.64 -1.66 -5.23
N LEU A 46 24.56 -0.88 -5.80
CA LEU A 46 24.81 0.50 -5.38
C LEU A 46 23.61 1.39 -5.69
N ALA A 47 23.00 1.29 -6.87
CA ALA A 47 21.79 2.04 -7.24
C ALA A 47 20.63 1.68 -6.30
N LYS A 48 20.43 0.39 -6.02
CA LYS A 48 19.47 -0.09 -5.00
C LYS A 48 19.77 0.51 -3.63
N TYR A 49 21.03 0.50 -3.19
CA TYR A 49 21.42 1.10 -1.93
C TYR A 49 21.19 2.62 -1.90
N LEU A 50 21.46 3.33 -2.98
CA LEU A 50 21.23 4.77 -3.08
C LEU A 50 19.75 5.12 -3.11
N ILE A 51 18.92 4.36 -3.84
CA ILE A 51 17.46 4.46 -3.77
C ILE A 51 17.00 4.21 -2.33
N ILE A 52 17.58 3.20 -1.66
CA ILE A 52 17.25 2.89 -0.28
C ILE A 52 17.66 4.03 0.67
N LEU A 53 18.84 4.60 0.46
CA LEU A 53 19.36 5.68 1.28
C LEU A 53 18.60 6.99 1.05
N HIS A 54 18.14 7.22 -0.19
CA HIS A 54 17.34 8.39 -0.55
C HIS A 54 15.88 8.25 -0.07
N GLY A 55 15.35 7.02 -0.03
CA GLY A 55 14.07 6.67 0.59
C GLY A 55 14.10 6.57 2.11
N ARG A 56 15.28 6.68 2.74
CA ARG A 56 15.45 6.90 4.19
C ARG A 56 15.30 8.37 4.61
N LYS A 57 14.78 9.24 3.73
CA LYS A 57 14.23 10.52 4.19
C LYS A 57 13.19 10.21 5.28
N GLU A 58 13.21 11.04 6.32
CA GLU A 58 12.38 10.90 7.52
C GLU A 58 11.00 10.36 7.17
N ILE A 59 10.58 9.29 7.85
CA ILE A 59 9.23 8.75 7.73
C ILE A 59 8.32 9.97 7.84
N PRO A 60 7.56 10.30 6.78
CA PRO A 60 6.74 11.48 6.81
C PRO A 60 5.82 11.38 8.03
N VAL A 61 5.76 12.45 8.82
CA VAL A 61 4.88 12.49 9.97
C VAL A 61 3.46 12.32 9.45
N PHE A 62 2.86 11.19 9.76
CA PHE A 62 1.47 10.89 9.42
C PHE A 62 0.62 12.02 9.99
N ASN A 63 0.02 12.83 9.12
CA ASN A 63 -0.73 14.00 9.53
C ASN A 63 -2.18 13.82 9.11
N ILE A 64 -2.95 13.14 9.97
CA ILE A 64 -4.36 12.85 9.73
C ILE A 64 -5.19 14.12 9.52
N SER A 65 -4.82 15.24 10.15
CA SER A 65 -5.55 16.51 9.99
C SER A 65 -5.56 17.02 8.55
N LYS A 66 -4.57 16.62 7.73
CA LYS A 66 -4.55 16.93 6.29
C LYS A 66 -5.62 16.18 5.50
N LEU A 67 -6.20 15.12 6.06
CA LEU A 67 -7.25 14.33 5.44
C LEU A 67 -8.66 14.85 5.78
N TYR A 68 -8.79 15.92 6.57
CA TYR A 68 -10.10 16.46 6.95
C TYR A 68 -10.50 17.62 6.03
N ASN A 69 -11.64 17.45 5.36
CA ASN A 69 -12.31 18.53 4.66
C ASN A 69 -12.93 19.48 5.69
N SER A 70 -12.45 20.73 5.70
CA SER A 70 -12.99 21.77 6.59
C SER A 70 -14.37 22.26 6.16
N ASN A 71 -14.73 22.11 4.87
CA ASN A 71 -15.98 22.58 4.28
C ASN A 71 -16.59 21.50 3.37
N PRO A 72 -17.12 20.40 3.93
CA PRO A 72 -17.68 19.31 3.14
C PRO A 72 -18.93 19.76 2.37
N ILE A 73 -18.95 19.54 1.05
CA ILE A 73 -20.10 19.79 0.19
C ILE A 73 -21.08 18.61 0.31
N TYR A 74 -20.55 17.39 0.35
CA TYR A 74 -21.34 16.17 0.48
C TYR A 74 -20.98 15.44 1.79
N PRO A 75 -21.58 15.82 2.93
CA PRO A 75 -21.26 15.20 4.21
C PRO A 75 -21.69 13.72 4.23
N LEU A 76 -20.91 12.92 4.98
CA LEU A 76 -21.25 11.54 5.32
C LEU A 76 -22.42 11.54 6.31
N ASN A 77 -23.48 10.81 6.00
CA ASN A 77 -24.74 10.90 6.74
C ASN A 77 -25.15 9.62 7.47
N SER A 78 -24.42 8.50 7.29
CA SER A 78 -24.62 7.25 8.02
C SER A 78 -23.35 6.77 8.73
N ASP A 79 -23.50 5.93 9.74
CA ASP A 79 -22.35 5.31 10.42
C ASP A 79 -21.61 4.31 9.52
N ASN A 80 -22.31 3.70 8.56
CA ASN A 80 -21.66 2.84 7.56
C ASN A 80 -20.82 3.66 6.59
N GLU A 81 -21.31 4.81 6.13
CA GLU A 81 -20.53 5.73 5.30
C GLU A 81 -19.27 6.20 6.02
N LYS A 82 -19.40 6.61 7.28
CA LYS A 82 -18.28 7.01 8.14
C LYS A 82 -17.28 5.87 8.32
N ARG A 83 -17.74 4.63 8.57
CA ARG A 83 -16.86 3.46 8.71
C ARG A 83 -16.10 3.15 7.43
N ALA A 84 -16.79 3.14 6.29
CA ALA A 84 -16.15 2.92 5.00
C ALA A 84 -15.08 4.00 4.75
N ALA A 85 -15.46 5.29 4.82
CA ALA A 85 -14.52 6.39 4.61
C ALA A 85 -13.35 6.38 5.61
N CYS A 86 -13.60 6.04 6.87
CA CYS A 86 -12.57 5.90 7.89
C CYS A 86 -11.57 4.78 7.56
N SER A 87 -12.05 3.62 7.10
CA SER A 87 -11.19 2.48 6.71
C SER A 87 -10.20 2.83 5.59
N GLU A 88 -10.55 3.80 4.74
CA GLU A 88 -9.73 4.28 3.65
C GLU A 88 -8.39 4.87 4.10
N SER A 89 -8.31 5.34 5.36
CA SER A 89 -7.08 5.85 5.95
C SER A 89 -5.91 4.87 5.80
N LEU A 90 -6.18 3.56 5.84
CA LEU A 90 -5.20 2.50 5.59
C LEU A 90 -4.66 2.51 4.15
N TYR A 91 -5.52 2.82 3.18
CA TYR A 91 -5.12 2.94 1.77
C TYR A 91 -4.32 4.23 1.52
N LEU A 92 -4.74 5.33 2.16
CA LEU A 92 -4.20 6.67 1.99
C LEU A 92 -2.90 6.96 2.74
N ILE A 93 -2.33 5.98 3.46
CA ILE A 93 -1.06 6.14 4.18
C ILE A 93 0.04 6.75 3.29
N THR A 94 0.14 6.30 2.03
CA THR A 94 1.13 6.82 1.08
C THR A 94 0.86 8.25 0.64
N GLU A 95 -0.39 8.71 0.70
CA GLU A 95 -0.77 10.10 0.37
C GLU A 95 -0.43 11.06 1.52
N THR A 96 -0.59 10.62 2.77
CA THR A 96 -0.19 11.42 3.95
C THR A 96 1.31 11.66 4.04
N SER A 97 2.09 10.84 3.32
CA SER A 97 3.54 10.85 3.35
C SER A 97 4.14 11.75 2.26
N SER A 98 3.34 12.12 1.25
CA SER A 98 3.79 12.93 0.13
C SER A 98 3.88 14.42 0.49
N LYS A 99 4.80 15.13 -0.17
CA LYS A 99 4.90 16.60 -0.10
C LYS A 99 3.89 17.32 -1.01
N LYS A 100 3.11 16.59 -1.81
CA LYS A 100 2.10 17.21 -2.68
C LYS A 100 0.94 17.69 -1.82
N GLU A 101 0.72 19.00 -1.78
CA GLU A 101 -0.54 19.57 -1.32
C GLU A 101 -1.61 19.23 -2.38
N GLY A 102 -2.63 18.47 -1.99
CA GLY A 102 -3.54 17.88 -2.97
C GLY A 102 -4.74 17.12 -2.40
N VAL A 103 -5.21 17.51 -1.21
CA VAL A 103 -6.63 17.46 -0.75
C VAL A 103 -7.40 16.14 -0.89
N THR A 104 -6.78 15.03 -0.47
CA THR A 104 -7.53 13.79 -0.19
C THR A 104 -8.29 13.93 1.13
N TYR A 105 -9.62 13.88 1.10
CA TYR A 105 -10.47 13.98 2.28
C TYR A 105 -10.94 12.61 2.78
N MET A 106 -11.35 12.52 4.04
CA MET A 106 -11.90 11.29 4.65
C MET A 106 -13.25 11.45 5.37
N ASN A 107 -13.78 12.67 5.44
CA ASN A 107 -14.99 13.02 6.19
C ASN A 107 -16.16 13.50 5.30
N SER A 108 -16.08 13.27 3.99
CA SER A 108 -17.08 13.66 2.97
C SER A 108 -17.15 12.64 1.83
N LEU A 109 -18.19 12.66 1.00
CA LEU A 109 -18.24 11.78 -0.18
C LEU A 109 -17.15 12.15 -1.18
N GLU A 110 -16.96 13.45 -1.42
CA GLU A 110 -15.82 13.94 -2.18
C GLU A 110 -14.54 13.59 -1.44
N GLN A 111 -13.67 12.86 -2.14
CA GLN A 111 -12.33 12.54 -1.72
C GLN A 111 -11.35 13.60 -2.21
N LEU A 112 -11.61 14.27 -3.33
CA LEU A 112 -10.74 15.32 -3.87
C LEU A 112 -11.41 16.69 -3.81
N ASP A 113 -10.61 17.75 -3.91
CA ASP A 113 -11.14 19.06 -4.31
C ASP A 113 -11.61 19.00 -5.77
N MET A 114 -12.91 18.77 -5.94
CA MET A 114 -13.57 18.66 -7.26
C MET A 114 -13.54 19.97 -8.06
N SER A 115 -13.21 21.11 -7.44
CA SER A 115 -13.05 22.39 -8.14
C SER A 115 -11.68 22.51 -8.83
N ASN A 116 -10.71 21.68 -8.44
CA ASN A 116 -9.36 21.70 -9.00
C ASN A 116 -9.24 20.73 -10.19
N ALA A 117 -9.39 21.28 -11.40
CA ALA A 117 -9.35 20.51 -12.64
C ALA A 117 -8.01 19.78 -12.90
N GLU A 118 -6.89 20.29 -12.37
CA GLU A 118 -5.57 19.64 -12.51
C GLU A 118 -5.50 18.37 -11.67
N ILE A 119 -5.95 18.43 -10.41
CA ILE A 119 -6.04 17.27 -9.51
C ILE A 119 -6.95 16.19 -10.11
N ILE A 120 -8.15 16.57 -10.59
CA ILE A 120 -9.08 15.62 -11.21
C ILE A 120 -8.46 14.94 -12.42
N LYS A 121 -7.73 15.68 -13.26
CA LYS A 121 -7.08 15.12 -14.45
C LYS A 121 -5.96 14.14 -14.06
N ASP A 122 -5.11 14.50 -13.12
CA ASP A 122 -3.99 13.67 -12.68
C ASP A 122 -4.48 12.37 -12.03
N GLU A 123 -5.51 12.46 -11.17
CA GLU A 123 -6.10 11.30 -10.49
C GLU A 123 -6.84 10.38 -11.46
N LYS A 124 -7.50 10.94 -12.49
CA LYS A 124 -8.09 10.13 -13.55
C LYS A 124 -7.05 9.31 -14.30
N LEU A 125 -5.91 9.92 -14.67
CA LEU A 125 -4.79 9.20 -15.30
C LEU A 125 -4.21 8.13 -14.38
N PHE A 126 -4.13 8.39 -13.08
CA PHE A 126 -3.66 7.40 -12.10
C PHE A 126 -4.60 6.20 -11.99
N VAL A 127 -5.92 6.45 -11.90
CA VAL A 127 -6.95 5.39 -11.85
C VAL A 127 -6.95 4.57 -13.14
N GLU A 128 -6.86 5.21 -14.32
CA GLU A 128 -6.73 4.52 -15.60
C GLU A 128 -5.49 3.62 -15.64
N ALA A 129 -4.32 4.15 -15.25
CA ALA A 129 -3.05 3.42 -15.33
C ALA A 129 -2.93 2.28 -14.29
N SER A 130 -3.45 2.49 -13.08
CA SER A 130 -3.25 1.55 -11.95
C SER A 130 -4.38 0.54 -11.79
N TRP A 131 -5.59 0.89 -12.24
CA TRP A 131 -6.79 0.06 -12.08
C TRP A 131 -7.42 -0.38 -13.39
N GLU A 132 -6.93 0.11 -14.54
CA GLU A 132 -7.50 -0.14 -15.86
C GLU A 132 -8.98 0.29 -15.95
N ILE A 133 -9.33 1.36 -15.22
CA ILE A 133 -10.67 1.94 -15.17
C ILE A 133 -10.70 3.18 -16.05
N ASN A 134 -11.30 3.02 -17.23
CA ASN A 134 -11.34 4.07 -18.26
C ASN A 134 -12.77 4.61 -18.47
N ASP A 135 -13.76 3.94 -17.88
CA ASP A 135 -15.17 4.27 -17.98
C ASP A 135 -15.98 3.76 -16.77
N ASP A 136 -17.17 4.34 -16.62
CA ASP A 136 -18.26 3.98 -15.72
C ASP A 136 -18.53 2.47 -15.57
N LYS A 137 -18.43 1.70 -16.65
CA LYS A 137 -18.75 0.26 -16.68
C LYS A 137 -17.61 -0.56 -16.11
N SER A 138 -16.37 -0.23 -16.47
CA SER A 138 -15.15 -0.84 -15.94
C SER A 138 -15.05 -0.62 -14.43
N LEU A 139 -15.36 0.60 -13.96
CA LEU A 139 -15.44 0.92 -12.53
C LEU A 139 -16.43 0.00 -11.79
N ARG A 140 -17.70 -0.01 -12.21
CA ARG A 140 -18.76 -0.80 -11.55
C ARG A 140 -18.42 -2.29 -11.53
N LYS A 141 -17.75 -2.79 -12.58
CA LYS A 141 -17.25 -4.18 -12.62
C LYS A 141 -16.21 -4.44 -11.53
N VAL A 142 -15.24 -3.53 -11.35
CA VAL A 142 -14.21 -3.66 -10.30
C VAL A 142 -14.84 -3.57 -8.91
N LEU A 143 -15.70 -2.58 -8.64
CA LEU A 143 -16.39 -2.43 -7.35
C LEU A 143 -17.22 -3.66 -7.00
N ARG A 144 -18.04 -4.16 -7.94
CA ARG A 144 -18.83 -5.39 -7.73
C ARG A 144 -17.94 -6.59 -7.45
N LYS A 145 -16.79 -6.72 -8.11
CA LYS A 145 -15.86 -7.82 -7.86
C LYS A 145 -15.27 -7.75 -6.45
N LEU A 146 -14.82 -6.59 -6.00
CA LEU A 146 -14.27 -6.41 -4.65
C LEU A 146 -15.32 -6.72 -3.58
N ILE A 147 -16.53 -6.17 -3.73
CA ILE A 147 -17.63 -6.39 -2.77
C ILE A 147 -18.10 -7.84 -2.79
N ALA A 148 -18.25 -8.46 -3.96
CA ALA A 148 -18.64 -9.86 -4.06
C ALA A 148 -17.59 -10.79 -3.43
N ASN A 149 -16.30 -10.54 -3.67
CA ASN A 149 -15.21 -11.28 -3.04
C ASN A 149 -15.24 -11.13 -1.52
N ALA A 150 -15.38 -9.91 -1.01
CA ALA A 150 -15.45 -9.64 0.42
C ALA A 150 -16.65 -10.31 1.09
N ASN A 151 -17.75 -10.49 0.37
CA ASN A 151 -18.92 -11.22 0.86
C ASN A 151 -18.71 -12.74 0.80
N SER A 152 -18.19 -13.28 -0.30
CA SER A 152 -17.98 -14.73 -0.46
C SER A 152 -16.85 -15.28 0.44
N CYS A 153 -15.88 -14.45 0.78
CA CYS A 153 -14.72 -14.83 1.58
C CYS A 153 -14.83 -14.40 3.05
N SER A 154 -15.99 -13.92 3.51
CA SER A 154 -16.16 -13.40 4.87
C SER A 154 -15.92 -14.43 5.97
N THR A 155 -16.03 -15.73 5.64
CA THR A 155 -15.79 -16.85 6.54
C THR A 155 -14.44 -17.54 6.31
N ILE A 156 -13.59 -16.99 5.43
CA ILE A 156 -12.21 -17.44 5.23
C ILE A 156 -11.32 -16.52 6.05
N TYR A 157 -10.49 -17.11 6.90
CA TYR A 157 -9.65 -16.38 7.84
C TYR A 157 -8.19 -16.38 7.42
N LEU A 158 -7.39 -15.52 8.07
CA LEU A 158 -5.98 -15.35 7.75
C LEU A 158 -5.17 -16.65 7.99
N ASP A 159 -5.65 -17.58 8.80
CA ASP A 159 -5.05 -18.92 8.97
C ASP A 159 -4.90 -19.70 7.66
N ALA A 160 -5.76 -19.44 6.66
CA ALA A 160 -5.71 -20.05 5.34
C ALA A 160 -4.58 -19.50 4.44
N ILE A 161 -3.88 -18.43 4.87
CA ILE A 161 -2.80 -17.81 4.09
C ILE A 161 -1.47 -18.51 4.41
N GLU A 162 -0.93 -19.25 3.44
CA GLU A 162 0.30 -20.05 3.58
C GLU A 162 1.50 -19.21 4.07
N SER A 163 1.67 -18.00 3.54
CA SER A 163 2.80 -17.11 3.87
C SER A 163 2.55 -16.21 5.08
N LYS A 164 1.42 -16.36 5.81
CA LYS A 164 0.99 -15.51 6.93
C LYS A 164 2.11 -15.27 7.94
N ASP A 165 2.79 -16.32 8.39
CA ASP A 165 3.82 -16.22 9.43
C ASP A 165 5.01 -15.36 9.00
N GLN A 166 5.34 -15.33 7.70
CA GLN A 166 6.38 -14.46 7.17
C GLN A 166 5.93 -12.99 7.21
N TYR A 167 4.67 -12.73 6.87
CA TYR A 167 4.08 -11.41 6.93
C TYR A 167 3.96 -10.90 8.37
N ILE A 168 3.56 -11.74 9.32
CA ILE A 168 3.53 -11.41 10.74
C ILE A 168 4.92 -11.02 11.24
N LYS A 169 5.95 -11.82 10.93
CA LYS A 169 7.34 -11.50 11.30
C LYS A 169 7.82 -10.18 10.69
N TYR A 170 7.43 -9.89 9.45
CA TYR A 170 7.73 -8.61 8.81
C TYR A 170 7.06 -7.45 9.57
N ILE A 171 5.77 -7.54 9.86
CA ILE A 171 5.01 -6.51 10.60
C ILE A 171 5.63 -6.29 12.01
N GLN A 172 5.92 -7.38 12.73
CA GLN A 172 6.56 -7.35 14.05
C GLN A 172 7.95 -6.69 14.05
N SER A 173 8.68 -6.73 12.93
CA SER A 173 9.98 -6.07 12.82
C SER A 173 9.90 -4.53 12.86
N TYR A 174 8.69 -3.97 12.78
CA TYR A 174 8.39 -2.54 12.94
C TYR A 174 7.64 -2.23 14.24
N ASP A 175 7.73 -3.11 15.23
CA ASP A 175 7.11 -2.95 16.55
C ASP A 175 5.58 -2.77 16.46
N LEU A 176 4.93 -3.47 15.52
CA LEU A 176 3.48 -3.60 15.42
C LEU A 176 3.10 -5.07 15.59
N SER A 177 2.13 -5.33 16.46
CA SER A 177 1.62 -6.68 16.73
C SER A 177 0.11 -6.62 16.86
N PHE A 178 -0.55 -7.70 16.46
CA PHE A 178 -2.00 -7.85 16.54
C PHE A 178 -2.34 -9.07 17.37
N SER A 179 -3.38 -8.98 18.20
CA SER A 179 -3.96 -10.15 18.87
C SER A 179 -4.94 -10.91 17.96
N ASP A 180 -5.05 -12.23 18.14
CA ASP A 180 -6.06 -13.08 17.51
C ASP A 180 -6.13 -13.02 15.96
N ILE A 181 -4.97 -12.79 15.31
CA ILE A 181 -4.82 -12.64 13.85
C ILE A 181 -5.46 -13.79 13.07
N ASP A 182 -5.35 -15.01 13.57
CA ASP A 182 -5.82 -16.22 12.88
C ASP A 182 -7.33 -16.23 12.65
N SER A 183 -8.08 -15.53 13.50
CA SER A 183 -9.54 -15.40 13.41
C SER A 183 -10.01 -14.21 12.57
N CYS A 184 -9.09 -13.40 12.05
CA CYS A 184 -9.43 -12.24 11.23
C CYS A 184 -9.83 -12.70 9.81
N PRO A 185 -10.97 -12.25 9.26
CA PRO A 185 -11.33 -12.53 7.87
C PRO A 185 -10.31 -11.98 6.87
N ILE A 186 -10.15 -12.61 5.70
CA ILE A 186 -9.16 -12.21 4.67
C ILE A 186 -9.60 -11.02 3.78
N THR A 187 -10.62 -10.29 4.18
CA THR A 187 -11.39 -9.39 3.28
C THR A 187 -11.03 -7.92 3.44
N GLY A 188 -10.26 -7.54 4.47
CA GLY A 188 -9.97 -6.15 4.82
C GLY A 188 -9.32 -5.37 3.68
N PHE A 189 -8.42 -6.00 2.93
CA PHE A 189 -7.77 -5.36 1.78
C PHE A 189 -8.73 -5.08 0.61
N ASP A 190 -9.73 -5.93 0.38
CA ASP A 190 -10.74 -5.69 -0.66
C ASP A 190 -11.74 -4.61 -0.23
N LEU A 191 -12.17 -4.62 1.03
CA LEU A 191 -13.12 -3.64 1.57
C LEU A 191 -12.53 -2.23 1.63
N VAL A 192 -11.30 -2.09 2.12
CA VAL A 192 -10.59 -0.80 2.16
C VAL A 192 -10.41 -0.24 0.74
N ARG A 193 -10.01 -1.09 -0.21
CA ARG A 193 -9.88 -0.72 -1.63
C ARG A 193 -11.20 -0.35 -2.28
N ALA A 194 -12.27 -1.07 -1.96
CA ALA A 194 -13.60 -0.74 -2.45
C ALA A 194 -14.08 0.61 -1.92
N SER A 195 -13.80 0.94 -0.65
CA SER A 195 -14.13 2.24 -0.08
C SER A 195 -13.40 3.37 -0.80
N TRP A 196 -12.07 3.27 -0.92
CA TRP A 196 -11.26 4.23 -1.66
C TRP A 196 -11.77 4.42 -3.09
N LEU A 197 -11.95 3.30 -3.81
CA LEU A 197 -12.36 3.34 -5.21
C LEU A 197 -13.75 3.96 -5.39
N THR A 198 -14.65 3.79 -4.42
CA THR A 198 -15.98 4.41 -4.43
C THR A 198 -15.85 5.94 -4.32
N ARG A 199 -15.12 6.46 -3.33
CA ARG A 199 -15.04 7.92 -3.08
C ARG A 199 -14.20 8.67 -4.11
N ILE A 200 -13.10 8.08 -4.59
CA ILE A 200 -12.32 8.67 -5.68
C ILE A 200 -13.17 8.75 -6.95
N SER A 201 -13.96 7.72 -7.24
CA SER A 201 -14.79 7.67 -8.44
C SER A 201 -15.95 8.66 -8.42
N PHE A 202 -16.51 8.94 -7.25
CA PHE A 202 -17.45 10.05 -7.07
C PHE A 202 -16.79 11.39 -7.42
N SER A 203 -15.59 11.62 -6.89
CA SER A 203 -14.82 12.85 -7.14
C SER A 203 -14.45 13.03 -8.62
N LEU A 204 -14.19 11.92 -9.33
CA LEU A 204 -13.88 11.88 -10.76
C LEU A 204 -15.13 11.92 -11.66
N GLY A 205 -16.33 11.84 -11.09
CA GLY A 205 -17.60 11.91 -11.82
C GLY A 205 -18.03 10.61 -12.52
N TYR A 206 -17.49 9.45 -12.14
CA TYR A 206 -17.88 8.14 -12.69
C TYR A 206 -19.17 7.56 -12.08
N ILE A 207 -19.50 7.99 -10.86
CA ILE A 207 -20.72 7.60 -10.13
C ILE A 207 -21.32 8.84 -9.47
N ASP A 208 -22.64 8.83 -9.29
CA ASP A 208 -23.36 9.93 -8.64
C ASP A 208 -23.42 9.78 -7.11
N GLU A 209 -24.00 10.77 -6.43
CA GLU A 209 -24.13 10.77 -4.98
C GLU A 209 -24.91 9.56 -4.45
N ASN A 210 -26.02 9.19 -5.08
CA ASN A 210 -26.87 8.10 -4.58
C ASN A 210 -26.15 6.77 -4.67
N GLU A 211 -25.53 6.49 -5.81
CA GLU A 211 -24.76 5.27 -6.03
C GLU A 211 -23.53 5.21 -5.09
N THR A 212 -22.87 6.34 -4.86
CA THR A 212 -21.76 6.44 -3.91
C THR A 212 -22.20 6.05 -2.50
N ARG A 213 -23.33 6.61 -2.03
CA ARG A 213 -23.90 6.29 -0.71
C ARG A 213 -24.29 4.82 -0.61
N GLU A 214 -24.91 4.24 -1.63
CA GLU A 214 -25.28 2.82 -1.64
C GLU A 214 -24.05 1.90 -1.49
N TYR A 215 -22.97 2.19 -2.23
CA TYR A 215 -21.73 1.45 -2.12
C TYR A 215 -21.09 1.60 -0.75
N LEU A 216 -20.96 2.82 -0.22
CA LEU A 216 -20.35 3.05 1.09
C LEU A 216 -21.17 2.43 2.22
N ASN A 217 -22.50 2.49 2.17
CA ASN A 217 -23.37 1.83 3.14
C ASN A 217 -23.18 0.31 3.12
N THR A 218 -23.05 -0.28 1.93
CA THR A 218 -22.77 -1.72 1.77
C THR A 218 -21.40 -2.09 2.34
N ILE A 219 -20.36 -1.35 1.97
CA ILE A 219 -18.98 -1.60 2.41
C ILE A 219 -18.86 -1.44 3.93
N GLY A 220 -19.39 -0.35 4.48
CA GLY A 220 -19.39 -0.09 5.93
C GLY A 220 -20.16 -1.15 6.72
N GLY A 221 -21.28 -1.65 6.17
CA GLY A 221 -22.02 -2.77 6.75
C GLY A 221 -21.21 -4.07 6.77
N LEU A 222 -20.51 -4.39 5.68
CA LEU A 222 -19.62 -5.56 5.63
C LEU A 222 -18.44 -5.43 6.61
N ILE A 223 -17.85 -4.24 6.72
CA ILE A 223 -16.78 -3.97 7.69
C ILE A 223 -17.29 -4.22 9.11
N GLN A 224 -18.44 -3.65 9.49
CA GLN A 224 -19.04 -3.86 10.81
C GLN A 224 -19.36 -5.34 11.08
N GLN A 225 -19.84 -6.08 10.08
CA GLN A 225 -20.20 -7.49 10.24
C GLN A 225 -18.99 -8.40 10.41
N GLN A 226 -17.84 -8.04 9.82
CA GLN A 226 -16.68 -8.92 9.70
C GLN A 226 -15.57 -8.62 10.71
N PHE A 227 -15.51 -7.39 11.25
CA PHE A 227 -14.43 -6.96 12.13
C PHE A 227 -14.98 -6.36 13.42
N SER A 228 -14.45 -6.82 14.55
CA SER A 228 -14.83 -6.31 15.88
C SER A 228 -14.03 -5.09 16.32
N SER A 229 -12.91 -4.79 15.64
CA SER A 229 -12.04 -3.67 15.98
C SER A 229 -11.21 -3.21 14.77
N TRP A 230 -10.68 -1.99 14.87
CA TRP A 230 -9.82 -1.43 13.81
C TRP A 230 -8.51 -2.19 13.74
N GLU A 231 -8.09 -2.77 14.85
CA GLU A 231 -6.94 -3.66 14.94
C GLU A 231 -7.14 -4.91 14.06
N GLN A 232 -8.31 -5.57 14.15
CA GLN A 232 -8.61 -6.74 13.31
C GLN A 232 -8.69 -6.37 11.81
N LEU A 233 -9.34 -5.26 11.48
CA LEU A 233 -9.39 -4.79 10.09
C LEU A 233 -7.99 -4.46 9.56
N SER A 234 -7.15 -3.82 10.39
CA SER A 234 -5.77 -3.45 10.05
C SER A 234 -4.88 -4.68 9.84
N ALA A 235 -5.03 -5.71 10.67
CA ALA A 235 -4.33 -6.99 10.50
C ALA A 235 -4.70 -7.66 9.18
N SER A 236 -6.01 -7.78 8.90
CA SER A 236 -6.53 -8.31 7.64
C SER A 236 -6.01 -7.53 6.43
N TYR A 237 -6.09 -6.20 6.50
CA TYR A 237 -5.62 -5.30 5.47
C TYR A 237 -4.13 -5.49 5.17
N LEU A 238 -3.26 -5.44 6.19
CA LEU A 238 -1.81 -5.50 5.99
C LEU A 238 -1.35 -6.87 5.48
N ILE A 239 -1.87 -7.96 6.05
CA ILE A 239 -1.47 -9.31 5.63
C ILE A 239 -1.89 -9.55 4.19
N MET A 240 -3.11 -9.17 3.81
CA MET A 240 -3.60 -9.35 2.44
C MET A 240 -2.96 -8.38 1.45
N TYR A 241 -2.59 -7.17 1.88
CA TYR A 241 -1.74 -6.28 1.09
C TYR A 241 -0.37 -6.91 0.84
N LEU A 242 0.29 -7.48 1.85
CA LEU A 242 1.58 -8.14 1.71
C LEU A 242 1.50 -9.39 0.82
N GLU A 243 0.43 -10.15 0.93
CA GLU A 243 0.13 -11.29 0.04
C GLU A 243 -0.05 -10.85 -1.41
N TRP A 244 -0.83 -9.79 -1.65
CA TRP A 244 -1.01 -9.22 -2.98
C TRP A 244 0.30 -8.64 -3.54
N ASN A 245 1.04 -7.89 -2.71
CA ASN A 245 2.29 -7.25 -3.08
C ASN A 245 3.41 -8.28 -3.30
N GLY A 246 3.39 -9.39 -2.56
CA GLY A 246 4.34 -10.51 -2.67
C GLY A 246 4.34 -11.17 -4.05
N ARG A 247 3.20 -11.18 -4.74
CA ARG A 247 2.99 -11.84 -6.05
C ARG A 247 3.60 -11.14 -7.27
N LEU A 248 4.19 -9.95 -7.15
CA LEU A 248 4.81 -9.25 -8.31
C LEU A 248 6.28 -9.66 -8.55
N ASP A 249 6.64 -10.23 -9.69
CA ASP A 249 8.00 -10.74 -9.90
C ASP A 249 9.03 -9.67 -10.30
N GLY A 250 10.31 -9.88 -9.94
CA GLY A 250 11.45 -9.10 -10.42
C GLY A 250 12.21 -8.27 -9.37
N ILE A 251 13.49 -7.98 -9.66
CA ILE A 251 14.43 -7.38 -8.68
C ILE A 251 14.12 -5.90 -8.42
N LEU A 252 13.74 -5.11 -9.44
CA LEU A 252 13.31 -3.72 -9.25
C LEU A 252 11.98 -3.63 -8.48
N GLY A 253 11.07 -4.57 -8.77
CA GLY A 253 9.83 -4.76 -8.02
C GLY A 253 10.11 -4.99 -6.53
N SER A 254 11.07 -5.86 -6.20
CA SER A 254 11.41 -6.16 -4.79
C SER A 254 11.78 -4.94 -3.94
N VAL A 255 12.42 -3.92 -4.52
CA VAL A 255 12.85 -2.72 -3.79
C VAL A 255 11.68 -1.76 -3.58
N ILE A 256 10.90 -1.49 -4.62
CA ILE A 256 9.73 -0.61 -4.54
C ILE A 256 8.69 -1.20 -3.57
N LYS A 257 8.54 -2.53 -3.59
CA LYS A 257 7.69 -3.26 -2.64
C LYS A 257 8.08 -3.06 -1.19
N GLU A 258 9.37 -3.14 -0.87
CA GLU A 258 9.88 -3.01 0.50
C GLU A 258 9.57 -1.61 1.06
N TYR A 259 9.69 -0.56 0.22
CA TYR A 259 9.31 0.80 0.58
C TYR A 259 7.81 0.94 0.85
N SER A 260 6.97 0.56 -0.11
CA SER A 260 5.52 0.72 0.01
C SER A 260 4.96 -0.11 1.18
N ALA A 261 5.47 -1.33 1.39
CA ALA A 261 5.09 -2.18 2.51
C ALA A 261 5.52 -1.59 3.85
N LYS A 262 6.74 -1.05 3.95
CA LYS A 262 7.21 -0.39 5.16
C LYS A 262 6.33 0.81 5.51
N GLU A 263 6.05 1.69 4.54
CA GLU A 263 5.22 2.87 4.76
C GLU A 263 3.83 2.47 5.27
N ARG A 264 3.18 1.46 4.66
CA ARG A 264 1.89 0.98 5.13
C ARG A 264 1.93 0.42 6.55
N VAL A 265 2.91 -0.40 6.90
CA VAL A 265 3.02 -0.93 8.28
C VAL A 265 3.19 0.21 9.29
N GLN A 266 4.07 1.18 9.00
CA GLN A 266 4.32 2.29 9.91
C GLN A 266 3.14 3.27 10.01
N GLY A 267 2.46 3.54 8.89
CA GLY A 267 1.25 4.37 8.90
C GLY A 267 0.07 3.69 9.59
N THR A 268 -0.09 2.37 9.45
CA THR A 268 -1.08 1.60 10.20
C THR A 268 -0.80 1.65 11.70
N LYS A 269 0.47 1.53 12.10
CA LYS A 269 0.87 1.71 13.50
C LYS A 269 0.49 3.10 14.01
N ALA A 270 0.83 4.16 13.27
CA ALA A 270 0.45 5.53 13.62
C ALA A 270 -1.08 5.70 13.74
N LEU A 271 -1.85 5.12 12.82
CA LEU A 271 -3.32 5.14 12.87
C LEU A 271 -3.91 4.43 14.09
N LEU A 272 -3.23 3.43 14.65
CA LEU A 272 -3.71 2.68 15.81
C LEU A 272 -3.26 3.30 17.15
N GLU A 273 -2.16 4.06 17.15
CA GLU A 273 -1.55 4.62 18.36
C GLU A 273 -1.84 6.10 18.58
N ASP A 274 -2.05 6.89 17.52
CA ASP A 274 -2.30 8.32 17.59
C ASP A 274 -3.71 8.59 18.14
N SER A 275 -3.82 9.26 19.29
CA SER A 275 -5.09 9.57 19.93
C SER A 275 -6.04 10.41 19.07
N GLU A 276 -5.50 11.20 18.14
CA GLU A 276 -6.28 12.01 17.19
C GLU A 276 -6.69 11.21 15.94
N SER A 277 -6.33 9.92 15.88
CA SER A 277 -6.72 9.05 14.79
C SER A 277 -8.24 8.85 14.73
N PRO A 278 -8.82 8.80 13.51
CA PRO A 278 -10.23 8.50 13.31
C PRO A 278 -10.62 7.13 13.88
N PHE A 279 -9.66 6.21 14.06
CA PHE A 279 -9.89 4.89 14.66
C PHE A 279 -10.30 4.95 16.14
N HIS A 280 -9.96 6.03 16.86
CA HIS A 280 -10.43 6.22 18.25
C HIS A 280 -11.76 6.95 18.33
N SER A 281 -12.14 7.68 17.29
CA SER A 281 -13.39 8.46 17.25
C SER A 281 -14.63 7.64 16.86
N LEU A 282 -14.44 6.52 16.16
CA LEU A 282 -15.51 5.70 15.62
C LEU A 282 -15.31 4.25 16.05
N THR A 283 -16.26 3.67 16.77
CA THR A 283 -16.23 2.24 17.11
C THR A 283 -16.73 1.41 15.93
N LEU A 284 -16.09 0.25 15.71
CA LEU A 284 -16.56 -0.73 14.73
C LEU A 284 -17.79 -1.48 15.23
#